data_AF-A0A350ZXK2-F1
#
_entry.id   AF-A0A350ZXK2-F1
#
_cell.length_a   1.000
_cell.length_b   1.000
_cell.length_c   1.000
_cell.angle_alpha   90.00
_cell.angle_beta   90.00
_cell.angle_gamma   90.00
#
_symmetry.space_group_name_H-M   'P 1'
#
loop_
_entity.id
_entity.type
_entity.pdbx_description
1 polymer ?
#
loop_
_entity_poly.entity_id
_entity_poly.type
_entity_poly.pdbx_seq_one_letter_code
_entity_poly.pdbx_strand_id
1 'polypeptide(L)'
;VLFRSVVVLDHTPFYAESRGQVGDRGELRGGAGIFGVEDTQKIQAAVFGHHGVVRTGRLSVGQGVSARVDVAARAATARNHSVTHIMHKALREVLGAHVQQKGSLV
;
A
#
# COMPACT_ATOMS: atom_id res chain seq x y z
N VAL A 1 20.64 11.10 8.84
CA VAL A 1 19.98 10.86 7.53
C VAL A 1 19.49 9.42 7.53
N LEU A 2 18.17 9.19 7.43
CA LEU A 2 17.63 7.82 7.28
C LEU A 2 17.66 7.45 5.79
N PHE A 3 18.30 6.34 5.45
CA PHE A 3 18.35 5.86 4.07
C PHE A 3 17.07 5.11 3.74
N ARG A 4 16.28 5.64 2.80
CA ARG A 4 15.14 4.92 2.24
C ARG A 4 15.63 3.75 1.38
N SER A 5 14.99 2.60 1.56
CA SER A 5 15.30 1.35 0.86
C SER A 5 14.01 0.69 0.37
N VAL A 6 14.15 -0.28 -0.54
CA VAL A 6 13.04 -1.08 -1.06
C VAL A 6 13.32 -2.55 -0.76
N VAL A 7 12.33 -3.22 -0.18
CA VAL A 7 12.37 -4.67 0.04
C VAL A 7 11.35 -5.33 -0.88
N VAL A 8 11.74 -6.41 -1.55
CA VAL A 8 10.84 -7.26 -2.34
C VAL A 8 10.71 -8.59 -1.63
N LEU A 9 9.48 -9.09 -1.51
CA LEU A 9 9.16 -10.40 -0.96
C LEU A 9 8.70 -11.32 -2.09
N ASP A 10 8.93 -12.62 -1.93
CA ASP A 10 8.37 -13.67 -2.78
C ASP A 10 6.83 -13.76 -2.63
N HIS A 11 6.33 -13.59 -1.40
CA HIS A 11 4.91 -13.47 -1.09
C HIS A 11 4.68 -12.31 -0.11
N THR A 12 3.63 -11.52 -0.35
CA THR A 12 3.31 -10.37 0.51
C THR A 12 1.81 -10.24 0.79
N PRO A 13 1.41 -9.93 2.04
CA PRO A 13 0.04 -9.55 2.35
C PRO A 13 -0.27 -8.08 2.03
N PHE A 14 0.72 -7.28 1.60
CA PHE A 14 0.56 -5.86 1.31
C PHE A 14 -0.03 -5.64 -0.08
N TYR A 15 -1.06 -4.81 -0.18
CA TYR A 15 -1.57 -4.29 -1.43
C TYR A 15 -0.73 -3.09 -1.87
N ALA A 16 -0.29 -3.13 -3.12
CA ALA A 16 0.34 -1.98 -3.74
C ALA A 16 -0.69 -0.92 -4.14
N GLU A 17 -0.23 0.32 -4.26
CA GLU A 17 -1.02 1.43 -4.77
C GLU A 17 -1.74 1.05 -6.08
N SER A 18 -3.03 1.38 -6.17
CA SER A 18 -3.82 1.14 -7.38
C SER A 18 -5.05 2.03 -7.45
N ARG A 19 -5.39 2.53 -8.65
CA ARG A 19 -6.62 3.32 -8.91
C ARG A 19 -6.80 4.51 -7.94
N GLY A 20 -5.70 5.14 -7.53
CA GLY A 20 -5.72 6.25 -6.59
C GLY A 20 -5.70 5.87 -5.12
N GLN A 21 -5.78 4.58 -4.81
CA GLN A 21 -5.70 4.06 -3.46
C GLN A 21 -4.24 3.95 -3.01
N VAL A 22 -3.87 4.61 -1.92
CA VAL A 22 -2.51 4.53 -1.34
C VAL A 22 -2.17 3.08 -0.96
N GLY A 23 -0.91 2.69 -1.20
CA GLY A 23 -0.39 1.37 -0.87
C GLY A 23 -0.38 1.10 0.63
N ASP A 24 -0.37 -0.19 0.99
CA ASP A 24 -0.33 -0.58 2.40
C ASP A 24 0.99 -0.19 3.07
N ARG A 25 0.88 0.12 4.37
CA ARG A 25 1.99 0.38 5.28
C ARG A 25 2.02 -0.65 6.41
N GLY A 26 3.14 -0.75 7.12
CA GLY A 26 3.31 -1.74 8.18
C GLY A 26 4.78 -2.02 8.50
N GLU A 27 5.09 -3.28 8.74
CA GLU A 27 6.44 -3.71 9.13
C GLU A 27 6.79 -5.11 8.60
N LEU A 28 8.08 -5.28 8.31
CA LEU A 28 8.70 -6.58 8.06
C LEU A 28 9.64 -6.88 9.23
N ARG A 29 9.38 -7.98 9.94
CA ARG A 29 10.18 -8.42 11.08
C ARG A 29 10.98 -9.64 10.70
N GLY A 30 12.29 -9.49 10.66
CA GLY A 30 13.23 -10.60 10.55
C GLY A 30 13.80 -11.01 11.91
N GLY A 31 14.58 -12.08 11.95
CA GLY A 31 15.23 -12.52 13.19
C GLY A 31 16.25 -11.51 13.74
N ALA A 32 16.84 -10.68 12.86
CA ALA A 32 17.91 -9.74 13.20
C ALA A 32 17.57 -8.25 12.94
N GLY A 33 16.32 -7.92 12.62
CA GLY A 33 15.96 -6.54 12.31
C GLY A 33 14.50 -6.31 11.99
N ILE A 34 14.11 -5.03 12.04
CA ILE A 34 12.77 -4.54 11.72
C ILE A 34 12.89 -3.50 10.63
N PHE A 35 12.12 -3.69 9.57
CA PHE A 35 11.96 -2.72 8.50
C PHE A 35 10.55 -2.13 8.55
N GLY A 36 10.44 -0.81 8.68
CA GLY A 36 9.17 -0.12 8.63
C GLY A 36 8.79 0.15 7.17
N VAL A 37 7.69 -0.43 6.72
CA VAL A 37 7.12 -0.19 5.40
C VAL A 37 6.26 1.06 5.48
N GLU A 38 6.62 2.08 4.72
CA GLU A 38 5.93 3.36 4.65
C GLU A 38 4.95 3.41 3.48
N ASP A 39 5.26 2.70 2.39
CA ASP A 39 4.42 2.60 1.20
C ASP A 39 4.73 1.28 0.45
N THR A 40 3.72 0.74 -0.24
CA THR A 40 3.86 -0.44 -1.09
C THR A 40 3.50 -0.09 -2.51
N GLN A 41 4.44 -0.29 -3.43
CA GLN A 41 4.28 0.08 -4.85
C GLN A 41 4.47 -1.12 -5.76
N LYS A 42 3.78 -1.10 -6.90
CA LYS A 42 3.94 -2.11 -7.94
C LYS A 42 5.13 -1.72 -8.81
N ILE A 43 6.22 -2.48 -8.75
CA ILE A 43 7.43 -2.26 -9.57
C ILE A 43 7.27 -2.92 -10.94
N GLN A 44 6.73 -4.14 -10.97
CA GLN A 44 6.41 -4.90 -12.19
C GLN A 44 5.12 -5.71 -11.98
N ALA A 45 4.62 -6.39 -13.02
CA ALA A 45 3.31 -7.04 -13.04
C ALA A 45 2.98 -7.88 -11.78
N ALA A 46 3.97 -8.59 -11.24
CA ALA A 46 3.87 -9.42 -10.04
C ALA A 46 4.93 -9.08 -8.97
N VAL A 47 5.59 -7.93 -9.07
CA VAL A 47 6.67 -7.52 -8.16
C VAL A 47 6.23 -6.29 -7.38
N PHE A 48 6.17 -6.44 -6.05
CA PHE A 48 5.74 -5.39 -5.14
C PHE A 48 6.93 -4.93 -4.29
N GLY A 49 7.22 -3.62 -4.35
CA GLY A 49 8.25 -2.95 -3.59
C GLY A 49 7.68 -2.40 -2.29
N HIS A 50 8.26 -2.80 -1.17
CA HIS A 50 7.96 -2.27 0.15
C HIS A 50 8.98 -1.15 0.43
N HIS A 51 8.56 0.09 0.23
CA HIS A 51 9.40 1.28 0.43
C HIS A 51 9.40 1.65 1.90
N GLY A 52 10.57 1.95 2.45
CA GLY A 52 10.68 2.28 3.86
C GLY A 52 12.09 2.37 4.38
N VAL A 53 12.23 2.16 5.68
CA VAL A 53 13.50 2.32 6.41
C VAL A 53 13.74 1.17 7.37
N VAL A 54 15.01 0.79 7.53
CA VAL A 54 15.41 -0.11 8.61
C VAL A 54 15.28 0.64 9.93
N ARG A 55 14.39 0.17 10.80
CA ARG A 55 14.18 0.75 12.14
C ARG A 55 15.20 0.22 13.12
N THR A 56 15.52 -1.07 13.04
CA THR A 56 16.50 -1.73 13.91
C THR A 56 17.22 -2.83 13.15
N GLY A 57 18.49 -3.06 13.50
CA GLY A 57 19.27 -4.17 13.00
C GLY A 57 19.48 -4.14 11.48
N ARG A 58 19.37 -5.31 10.83
CA ARG A 58 19.53 -5.46 9.38
C ARG A 58 18.65 -6.59 8.86
N LEU A 59 18.24 -6.46 7.59
CA LEU A 59 17.66 -7.54 6.80
C LEU A 59 18.65 -7.94 5.69
N SER A 60 18.64 -9.23 5.36
CA SER A 60 19.47 -9.81 4.30
C SER A 60 18.62 -10.60 3.33
N VAL A 61 19.04 -10.67 2.07
CA VAL A 61 18.39 -11.48 1.03
C VAL A 61 18.41 -12.96 1.46
N GLY A 62 17.29 -13.66 1.22
CA GLY A 62 17.11 -15.06 1.59
C GLY A 62 16.69 -15.29 3.05
N GLN A 63 16.60 -14.23 3.86
CA GLN A 63 16.12 -14.33 5.23
C GLN A 63 14.58 -14.38 5.27
N GLY A 64 14.03 -15.31 6.05
CA GLY A 64 12.60 -15.31 6.37
C GLY A 64 12.19 -14.09 7.19
N VAL A 65 11.02 -13.53 6.87
CA VAL A 65 10.43 -12.39 7.58
C VAL A 65 8.95 -12.62 7.87
N SER A 66 8.47 -12.07 8.98
CA SER A 66 7.05 -11.90 9.26
C SER A 66 6.59 -10.54 8.74
N ALA A 67 5.64 -10.55 7.81
CA ALA A 67 5.05 -9.36 7.21
C ALA A 67 3.75 -8.98 7.94
N ARG A 68 3.68 -7.78 8.52
CA ARG A 68 2.49 -7.29 9.24
C ARG A 68 2.04 -5.94 8.71
N VAL A 69 0.79 -5.88 8.27
CA VAL A 69 0.15 -4.69 7.73
C VAL A 69 -0.50 -3.90 8.87
N ASP A 70 -0.47 -2.57 8.78
CA ASP A 70 -1.36 -1.70 9.54
C ASP A 70 -2.82 -1.85 9.05
N VAL A 71 -3.55 -2.75 9.72
CA VAL A 71 -4.94 -3.08 9.38
C VAL A 71 -5.87 -1.87 9.54
N ALA A 72 -5.59 -0.97 10.49
CA ALA A 72 -6.41 0.21 10.70
C ALA A 72 -6.27 1.19 9.52
N ALA A 73 -5.05 1.41 9.03
CA ALA A 73 -4.80 2.19 7.83
C ALA A 73 -5.47 1.59 6.61
N ARG A 74 -5.26 0.29 6.37
CA ARG A 74 -5.90 -0.42 5.25
C ARG A 74 -7.42 -0.26 5.26
N ALA A 75 -8.04 -0.43 6.43
CA ALA A 75 -9.48 -0.30 6.56
C ALA A 75 -9.95 1.15 6.28
N ALA A 76 -9.19 2.17 6.68
CA ALA A 76 -9.50 3.56 6.37
C ALA A 76 -9.43 3.83 4.86
N THR A 77 -8.35 3.40 4.21
CA THR A 77 -8.16 3.53 2.77
C THR A 77 -9.25 2.80 1.97
N ALA A 78 -9.63 1.58 2.36
CA ALA A 78 -10.71 0.82 1.72
C ALA A 78 -12.09 1.51 1.86
N ARG A 79 -12.37 2.14 3.01
CA ARG A 79 -13.59 2.93 3.20
C ARG A 79 -13.61 4.15 2.30
N ASN A 80 -12.51 4.89 2.20
CA ASN A 80 -12.41 6.06 1.33
C ASN A 80 -12.66 5.68 -0.13
N HIS A 81 -12.05 4.59 -0.60
CA HIS A 81 -12.28 4.06 -1.94
C HIS A 81 -13.78 3.75 -2.18
N SER A 82 -14.42 3.09 -1.23
CA SER A 82 -15.86 2.78 -1.31
C SER A 82 -16.72 4.04 -1.40
N VAL A 83 -16.38 5.07 -0.62
CA VAL A 83 -17.09 6.36 -0.63
C VAL A 83 -16.90 7.07 -1.98
N THR A 84 -15.71 7.05 -2.57
CA THR A 84 -15.48 7.62 -3.90
C THR A 84 -16.38 6.97 -4.94
N HIS A 85 -16.52 5.64 -4.90
CA HIS A 85 -17.43 4.92 -5.80
C HIS A 85 -18.90 5.31 -5.58
N ILE A 86 -19.35 5.40 -4.33
CA ILE A 86 -20.72 5.81 -4.00
C ILE A 86 -20.99 7.24 -4.48
N MET A 87 -20.06 8.17 -4.22
CA MET A 87 -20.20 9.57 -4.62
C MET A 87 -20.27 9.71 -6.15
N HIS A 88 -19.42 9.00 -6.88
CA HIS A 88 -19.47 9.03 -8.35
C HIS A 88 -20.78 8.45 -8.89
N LYS A 89 -21.31 7.38 -8.28
CA LYS A 89 -22.63 6.84 -8.64
C LYS A 89 -23.74 7.86 -8.40
N ALA A 90 -23.77 8.49 -7.23
CA ALA A 90 -24.76 9.51 -6.88
C ALA A 90 -24.71 10.72 -7.84
N LEU A 91 -23.52 11.17 -8.21
CA LEU A 91 -23.35 12.25 -9.20
C LEU A 91 -23.95 11.88 -10.57
N ARG A 92 -23.79 10.62 -11.01
CA ARG A 92 -24.39 10.14 -12.26
C ARG A 92 -25.92 10.03 -12.18
N GLU A 93 -26.46 9.71 -11.01
CA GLU A 93 -27.92 9.68 -10.78
C GLU A 93 -28.53 11.10 -10.82
N VAL A 94 -27.85 12.09 -10.25
CA VAL A 94 -28.37 13.48 -10.17
C VAL A 94 -28.11 14.29 -11.43
N LEU A 95 -26.89 14.23 -11.98
CA LEU A 95 -26.46 15.07 -13.10
C LEU A 95 -26.56 14.37 -14.45
N GLY A 96 -26.75 13.05 -14.47
CA GLY A 96 -26.86 12.25 -15.69
C GLY A 96 -25.56 11.54 -16.10
N ALA A 97 -25.67 10.64 -17.08
CA ALA A 97 -24.63 9.68 -17.43
C ALA A 97 -23.35 10.27 -18.07
N HIS A 98 -23.34 11.56 -18.40
CA HIS A 98 -22.20 12.26 -18.98
C HIS A 98 -21.10 12.59 -17.95
N VAL A 99 -21.38 12.45 -16.66
CA VAL A 99 -20.36 12.60 -15.60
C VAL A 99 -19.39 11.42 -15.64
N GLN A 100 -18.10 11.75 -15.73
CA GLN A 100 -16.98 10.81 -15.76
C GLN A 100 -15.98 11.17 -14.66
N GLN A 101 -15.55 10.21 -13.86
CA GLN A 101 -14.47 10.40 -12.89
C GLN A 101 -13.12 10.47 -13.62
N LYS A 102 -12.42 11.60 -13.48
CA LYS A 102 -11.11 11.85 -14.11
C LYS A 102 -9.91 11.49 -13.22
N GLY A 103 -10.15 11.01 -12.00
CA GLY A 103 -9.13 10.62 -11.04
C GLY A 103 -9.66 10.69 -9.61
N SER A 104 -9.00 9.98 -8.69
CA SER A 104 -9.20 10.10 -7.25
C SER A 104 -7.88 9.73 -6.58
N LEU A 105 -7.57 10.33 -5.43
CA LEU A 105 -6.47 9.96 -4.55
C LEU A 105 -7.09 9.73 -3.17
N VAL A 106 -6.93 8.55 -2.59
CA VAL A 106 -7.62 8.09 -1.36
C VAL A 106 -6.80 7.15 -0.50
#